data_AF-A0A1C5EQG8-F1
#
_entry.id   AF-A0A1C5EQG8-F1
#
_cell.length_a   1.000
_cell.length_b   1.000
_cell.length_c   1.000
_cell.angle_alpha   90.00
_cell.angle_beta   90.00
_cell.angle_gamma   90.00
#
_symmetry.space_group_name_H-M   'P 1'
#
loop_
_entity.id
_entity.type
_entity.pdbx_description
1 polymer ?
#
loop_
_entity_poly.entity_id
_entity_poly.type
_entity_poly.pdbx_seq_one_letter_code
_entity_poly.pdbx_strand_id
1 'polypeptide(L)'
;VAVQAARSAAYYAAWAAAQGGGAENTEAAVAGGLALAQALEAQRTAAAEAVQLHGGIGFTWEHEAHLYFKRAASDELLFGPVHRLRARAAEREGLFGAADRAPYGGHDGRGGNDVHRGRDANGGRDAQGVQGARAGQGRPDGPDGPDGPDGPDGRDGPDGPRKAVAV
;
A
#
# COMPACT_ATOMS: atom_id res chain seq x y z
N VAL A 1 16.65 14.36 14.69
CA VAL A 1 16.15 15.04 13.46
C VAL A 1 14.90 14.36 12.88
N ALA A 2 14.90 13.02 12.70
CA ALA A 2 13.78 12.28 12.10
C ALA A 2 12.39 12.56 12.71
N VAL A 3 12.26 12.61 14.05
CA VAL A 3 11.00 12.93 14.73
C VAL A 3 10.47 14.32 14.36
N GLN A 4 11.34 15.31 14.23
CA GLN A 4 10.93 16.66 13.82
C GLN A 4 10.53 16.69 12.34
N ALA A 5 11.25 15.96 11.47
CA ALA A 5 10.88 15.82 10.07
C ALA A 5 9.50 15.16 9.90
N ALA A 6 9.22 14.10 10.67
CA ALA A 6 7.91 13.45 10.69
C ALA A 6 6.80 14.40 11.16
N ARG A 7 7.07 15.19 12.20
CA ARG A 7 6.14 16.22 12.71
C ARG A 7 5.83 17.29 11.67
N SER A 8 6.85 17.84 11.02
CA SER A 8 6.68 18.84 9.96
C SER A 8 5.89 18.28 8.77
N ALA A 9 6.18 17.04 8.35
CA ALA A 9 5.44 16.37 7.29
C ALA A 9 3.96 16.15 7.67
N ALA A 10 3.68 15.74 8.92
CA ALA A 10 2.32 15.58 9.41
C ALA A 10 1.54 16.90 9.43
N TYR A 11 2.17 18.01 9.83
CA TYR A 11 1.54 19.33 9.76
C TYR A 11 1.22 19.77 8.34
N TYR A 12 2.15 19.53 7.40
CA TYR A 12 1.88 19.82 5.99
C TYR A 12 0.73 18.96 5.44
N ALA A 13 0.71 17.66 5.74
CA ALA A 13 -0.38 16.77 5.34
C ALA A 13 -1.74 17.21 5.92
N ALA A 14 -1.77 17.63 7.18
CA ALA A 14 -2.97 18.16 7.83
C ALA A 14 -3.44 19.48 7.18
N TRP A 15 -2.50 20.37 6.86
CA TRP A 15 -2.80 21.60 6.12
C TRP A 15 -3.35 21.29 4.73
N ALA A 16 -2.71 20.41 3.95
CA ALA A 16 -3.16 20.03 2.61
C ALA A 16 -4.57 19.40 2.64
N ALA A 17 -4.87 18.58 3.66
CA ALA A 17 -6.21 18.01 3.86
C ALA A 17 -7.28 19.07 4.16
N ALA A 18 -6.91 20.19 4.79
CA ALA A 18 -7.82 21.28 5.12
C ALA A 18 -8.15 22.19 3.92
N GLN A 19 -7.36 22.15 2.84
CA GLN A 19 -7.55 23.00 1.64
C GLN A 19 -8.76 22.60 0.78
N GLY A 20 -9.51 21.57 1.16
CA GLY A 20 -10.71 21.09 0.45
C GLY A 20 -10.45 19.91 -0.49
N GLY A 21 -11.51 19.35 -1.08
CA GLY A 21 -11.44 18.19 -1.99
C GLY A 21 -11.46 16.82 -1.32
N GLY A 22 -11.44 16.75 0.02
CA GLY A 22 -11.63 15.49 0.78
C GLY A 22 -10.70 14.36 0.31
N ALA A 23 -11.24 13.14 0.19
CA ALA A 23 -10.48 11.98 -0.29
C ALA A 23 -10.04 12.08 -1.78
N GLU A 24 -10.62 13.01 -2.54
CA GLU A 24 -10.30 13.24 -3.96
C GLU A 24 -9.16 14.23 -4.15
N ASN A 25 -8.78 14.97 -3.10
CA ASN A 25 -7.60 15.83 -3.12
C ASN A 25 -6.34 14.96 -3.22
N THR A 26 -5.77 14.94 -4.43
CA THR A 26 -4.59 14.11 -4.73
C THR A 26 -3.36 14.57 -3.95
N GLU A 27 -3.18 15.89 -3.76
CA GLU A 27 -2.09 16.45 -2.96
C GLU A 27 -2.20 16.00 -1.49
N ALA A 28 -3.39 16.10 -0.90
CA ALA A 28 -3.62 15.66 0.48
C ALA A 28 -3.35 14.15 0.66
N ALA A 29 -3.75 13.33 -0.32
CA ALA A 29 -3.52 11.89 -0.29
C ALA A 29 -2.02 11.53 -0.41
N VAL A 30 -1.28 12.24 -1.26
CA VAL A 30 0.18 12.07 -1.41
C VAL A 30 0.91 12.53 -0.15
N ALA A 31 0.60 13.74 0.33
CA ALA A 31 1.21 14.32 1.54
C ALA A 31 0.96 13.43 2.77
N GLY A 32 -0.26 12.92 2.94
CA GLY A 32 -0.61 12.01 4.04
C GLY A 32 0.16 10.70 4.00
N GLY A 33 0.27 10.07 2.82
CA GLY A 33 1.04 8.84 2.66
C GLY A 33 2.54 9.03 2.96
N LEU A 34 3.13 10.13 2.49
CA LEU A 34 4.53 10.45 2.76
C LEU A 34 4.78 10.84 4.21
N ALA A 35 3.86 11.58 4.84
CA ALA A 35 3.93 11.90 6.26
C ALA A 35 3.88 10.63 7.12
N LEU A 36 2.98 9.69 6.81
CA LEU A 36 2.90 8.40 7.48
C LEU A 36 4.17 7.58 7.29
N ALA A 37 4.71 7.53 6.07
CA ALA A 37 5.97 6.86 5.77
C ALA A 37 7.13 7.39 6.63
N GLN A 38 7.22 8.73 6.79
CA GLN A 38 8.23 9.37 7.62
C GLN A 38 8.00 9.09 9.12
N ALA A 39 6.75 9.09 9.58
CA ALA A 39 6.40 8.83 10.96
C ALA A 39 6.75 7.39 11.38
N LEU A 40 6.44 6.40 10.54
CA LEU A 40 6.76 4.99 10.81
C LEU A 40 8.27 4.76 10.91
N GLU A 41 9.05 5.31 9.98
CA GLU A 41 10.52 5.19 10.01
C GLU A 41 11.11 5.85 11.28
N ALA A 42 10.61 7.04 11.63
CA ALA A 42 11.06 7.75 12.83
C ALA A 42 10.66 7.00 14.12
N GLN A 43 9.46 6.45 14.18
CA GLN A 43 8.96 5.67 15.32
C GLN A 43 9.77 4.39 15.51
N ARG A 44 10.01 3.63 14.43
CA ARG A 44 10.82 2.41 14.44
C ARG A 44 12.21 2.69 14.99
N THR A 45 12.88 3.70 14.46
CA THR A 45 14.24 4.08 14.86
C THR A 45 14.27 4.53 16.32
N ALA A 46 13.41 5.49 16.70
CA ALA A 46 13.39 6.03 18.05
C ALA A 46 13.03 4.97 19.10
N ALA A 47 12.09 4.07 18.81
CA ALA A 47 11.71 3.01 19.74
C ALA A 47 12.83 1.96 19.90
N ALA A 48 13.52 1.60 18.82
CA ALA A 48 14.66 0.69 18.87
C ALA A 48 15.83 1.29 19.66
N GLU A 49 16.18 2.55 19.38
CA GLU A 49 17.21 3.28 20.12
C GLU A 49 16.84 3.44 21.60
N ALA A 50 15.56 3.70 21.92
CA ALA A 50 15.10 3.77 23.30
C ALA A 50 15.35 2.46 24.05
N VAL A 51 15.09 1.29 23.46
CA VAL A 51 15.43 0.01 24.09
C VAL A 51 16.94 -0.11 24.31
N GLN A 52 17.75 0.23 23.30
CA GLN A 52 19.20 0.08 23.39
C GLN A 52 19.86 1.02 24.40
N LEU A 53 19.40 2.26 24.52
CA LEU A 53 19.94 3.22 25.48
C LEU A 53 19.69 2.82 26.93
N HIS A 54 18.62 2.08 27.20
CA HIS A 54 18.31 1.56 28.53
C HIS A 54 18.98 0.19 28.79
N GLY A 55 19.50 -0.48 27.75
CA GLY A 55 20.06 -1.81 27.88
C GLY A 55 19.01 -2.84 28.31
N GLY A 56 19.39 -3.80 29.15
CA GLY A 56 18.49 -4.90 29.56
C GLY A 56 17.17 -4.44 30.19
N ILE A 57 17.18 -3.35 30.98
CA ILE A 57 15.96 -2.83 31.62
C ILE A 57 14.96 -2.27 30.59
N GLY A 58 15.43 -1.90 29.40
CA GLY A 58 14.59 -1.44 28.30
C GLY A 58 13.58 -2.49 27.82
N PHE A 59 13.80 -3.77 28.16
CA PHE A 59 12.96 -4.91 27.80
C PHE A 59 12.22 -5.55 28.99
N THR A 60 12.28 -4.94 30.17
CA THR A 60 11.59 -5.43 31.38
C THR A 60 10.35 -4.58 31.70
N TRP A 61 9.62 -4.95 32.76
CA TRP A 61 8.37 -4.28 33.17
C TRP A 61 8.57 -2.90 33.80
N GLU A 62 9.79 -2.63 34.25
CA GLU A 62 10.18 -1.41 34.94
C GLU A 62 10.40 -0.24 33.97
N HIS A 63 10.45 -0.49 32.66
CA HIS A 63 10.62 0.53 31.64
C HIS A 63 9.68 0.35 30.44
N GLU A 64 9.07 1.42 29.96
CA GLU A 64 8.04 1.35 28.92
C GLU A 64 8.60 1.27 27.48
N ALA A 65 9.92 1.38 27.26
CA ALA A 65 10.54 1.38 25.92
C ALA A 65 10.08 0.19 25.05
N HIS A 66 10.01 -1.00 25.65
CA HIS A 66 9.56 -2.20 24.95
C HIS A 66 8.10 -2.12 24.46
N LEU A 67 7.22 -1.34 25.11
CA LEU A 67 5.86 -1.09 24.65
C LEU A 67 5.86 -0.31 23.33
N TYR A 68 6.68 0.74 23.23
CA TYR A 68 6.82 1.54 22.01
C TYR A 68 7.46 0.75 20.87
N PHE A 69 8.42 -0.14 21.17
CA PHE A 69 9.02 -1.02 20.17
C PHE A 69 7.99 -2.00 19.58
N LYS A 70 7.19 -2.66 20.44
CA LYS A 70 6.09 -3.53 20.01
C LYS A 70 5.05 -2.75 19.18
N ARG A 71 4.72 -1.53 19.61
CA ARG A 71 3.80 -0.66 18.88
C ARG A 71 4.34 -0.28 17.49
N ALA A 72 5.61 0.07 17.37
CA ALA A 72 6.21 0.39 16.08
C ALA A 72 6.08 -0.77 15.08
N ALA A 73 6.32 -2.00 15.53
CA ALA A 73 6.11 -3.20 14.72
C ALA A 73 4.64 -3.39 14.32
N SER A 74 3.70 -3.21 15.27
CA SER A 74 2.26 -3.29 14.98
C SER A 74 1.79 -2.21 14.01
N ASP A 75 2.29 -0.98 14.12
CA ASP A 75 1.91 0.15 13.25
C ASP A 75 2.39 -0.10 11.80
N GLU A 76 3.59 -0.65 11.59
CA GLU A 76 4.05 -1.06 10.25
C GLU A 76 3.17 -2.15 9.63
N LEU A 77 2.63 -3.07 10.43
CA LEU A 77 1.69 -4.09 9.94
C LEU A 77 0.31 -3.49 9.62
N LEU A 78 -0.16 -2.56 10.44
CA LEU A 78 -1.46 -1.91 10.28
C LEU A 78 -1.51 -1.02 9.04
N PHE A 79 -0.47 -0.21 8.83
CA PHE A 79 -0.42 0.77 7.73
C PHE A 79 0.31 0.26 6.49
N GLY A 80 0.97 -0.89 6.61
CA GLY A 80 1.83 -1.46 5.59
C GLY A 80 3.26 -0.88 5.61
N PRO A 81 4.19 -1.52 4.90
CA PRO A 81 5.59 -1.14 4.94
C PRO A 81 5.83 0.22 4.25
N VAL A 82 6.77 1.00 4.81
CA VAL A 82 7.15 2.36 4.38
C VAL A 82 7.38 2.48 2.87
N HIS A 83 8.02 1.48 2.24
CA HIS A 83 8.29 1.51 0.81
C HIS A 83 7.01 1.50 -0.05
N ARG A 84 5.92 0.85 0.40
CA ARG A 84 4.64 0.84 -0.33
C ARG A 84 3.95 2.19 -0.27
N LEU A 85 4.04 2.89 0.86
CA LEU A 85 3.52 4.25 1.01
C LEU A 85 4.24 5.21 0.06
N ARG A 86 5.58 5.11 -0.02
CA ARG A 86 6.40 5.89 -0.98
C ARG A 86 6.10 5.52 -2.44
N ALA A 87 5.94 4.23 -2.75
CA ALA A 87 5.58 3.78 -4.10
C ALA A 87 4.22 4.32 -4.55
N ARG A 88 3.20 4.27 -3.67
CA ARG A 88 1.88 4.81 -3.98
C ARG A 88 1.88 6.32 -4.19
N ALA A 89 2.70 7.06 -3.45
CA ALA A 89 2.91 8.48 -3.68
C ALA A 89 3.54 8.72 -5.06
N ALA A 90 4.59 7.97 -5.41
CA ALA A 90 5.25 8.08 -6.71
C ALA A 90 4.33 7.72 -7.89
N GLU A 91 3.47 6.72 -7.73
CA GLU A 91 2.45 6.35 -8.72
C GLU A 91 1.42 7.47 -8.94
N ARG A 92 0.95 8.12 -7.87
CA ARG A 92 0.00 9.24 -7.96
C ARG A 92 0.60 10.46 -8.66
N GLU A 93 1.89 10.70 -8.46
CA GLU A 93 2.63 11.77 -9.13
C GLU A 93 3.12 11.39 -10.53
N GLY A 94 2.92 10.13 -10.96
CA GLY A 94 3.34 9.66 -12.28
C GLY A 94 4.86 9.62 -12.46
N LEU A 95 5.64 9.51 -11.38
CA LEU A 95 7.11 9.55 -11.43
C LEU A 95 7.72 8.39 -12.24
N PHE A 96 7.03 7.25 -12.29
CA PHE A 96 7.46 6.06 -13.03
C PHE A 96 6.48 5.79 -14.18
N GLY A 97 6.85 6.23 -15.39
CA GLY A 97 6.08 6.00 -16.62
C GLY A 97 6.12 4.51 -17.06
N ALA A 98 5.26 4.13 -18.01
CA ALA A 98 5.19 2.76 -18.53
C ALA A 98 6.52 2.25 -19.15
N ALA A 99 7.39 3.17 -19.59
CA ALA A 99 8.72 2.86 -20.12
C ALA A 99 9.70 2.31 -19.05
N ASP A 100 9.49 2.63 -17.78
CA ASP A 100 10.35 2.19 -16.67
C ASP A 100 9.89 0.84 -16.06
N ARG A 101 8.81 0.25 -16.60
CA ARG A 101 8.27 -1.07 -16.20
C ARG A 101 8.75 -2.21 -17.08
N ALA A 102 9.73 -2.00 -17.96
CA ALA A 102 10.31 -3.06 -18.76
C ALA A 102 11.18 -3.96 -17.85
N PRO A 103 10.82 -5.23 -17.60
CA PRO A 103 11.50 -5.99 -16.55
C PRO A 103 12.92 -6.43 -16.93
N TYR A 104 13.24 -6.45 -18.23
CA TYR A 104 14.58 -6.74 -18.74
C TYR A 104 14.75 -6.02 -20.08
N GLY A 105 15.83 -5.26 -20.23
CA GLY A 105 16.23 -4.74 -21.53
C GLY A 105 16.47 -5.92 -22.47
N GLY A 106 15.53 -6.17 -23.38
CA GLY A 106 15.78 -7.00 -24.54
C GLY A 106 16.82 -6.29 -25.38
N HIS A 107 18.07 -6.69 -25.24
CA HIS A 107 19.06 -6.49 -26.29
C HIS A 107 18.61 -7.39 -27.45
N ASP A 108 17.59 -6.95 -28.21
CA ASP A 108 17.35 -7.56 -29.51
C ASP A 108 18.52 -7.13 -30.38
N GLY A 109 19.49 -8.03 -30.50
CA GLY A 109 20.70 -7.89 -31.29
C GLY A 109 20.42 -7.77 -32.78
N ARG A 110 19.60 -6.80 -33.20
CA ARG A 110 19.58 -6.26 -34.56
C ARG A 110 20.74 -5.29 -34.71
N GLY A 111 21.95 -5.83 -34.51
CA GLY A 111 23.11 -5.36 -35.25
C GLY A 111 22.77 -5.57 -36.72
N GLY A 112 22.40 -4.48 -37.38
CA GLY A 112 22.11 -4.49 -38.80
C GLY A 112 23.32 -5.03 -39.55
N ASN A 113 23.13 -6.16 -40.22
CA ASN A 113 24.01 -6.57 -41.29
C ASN A 113 23.14 -7.14 -42.41
N ASP A 114 23.41 -6.61 -43.61
CA ASP A 114 23.26 -7.26 -44.92
C ASP A 114 21.79 -7.28 -45.45
N VAL A 115 21.42 -6.88 -46.67
CA VAL A 115 22.12 -6.72 -47.95
C VAL A 115 21.25 -5.83 -48.86
N HIS A 116 21.89 -5.02 -49.71
CA HIS A 116 21.31 -4.52 -50.96
C HIS A 116 20.71 -5.65 -51.81
N ARG A 117 19.38 -5.76 -51.91
CA ARG A 117 18.73 -6.40 -53.07
C ARG A 117 17.46 -5.65 -53.41
N GLY A 118 17.50 -4.92 -54.52
CA GLY A 118 16.35 -4.25 -55.09
C GLY A 118 15.44 -5.19 -55.89
N ARG A 119 14.28 -4.63 -56.25
CA ARG A 119 13.29 -5.10 -57.25
C ARG A 119 12.52 -6.36 -56.76
N ASP A 120 11.21 -6.53 -56.89
CA ASP A 120 10.22 -6.11 -57.89
C ASP A 120 8.81 -5.98 -57.26
N ALA A 121 7.86 -5.50 -58.06
CA ALA A 121 6.48 -5.18 -57.72
C ALA A 121 5.50 -6.37 -57.67
N ASN A 122 4.49 -6.27 -56.78
CA ASN A 122 3.10 -6.75 -56.94
C ASN A 122 2.36 -6.35 -55.63
N GLY A 123 1.16 -5.76 -55.55
CA GLY A 123 0.04 -5.67 -56.46
C GLY A 123 -1.22 -6.10 -55.72
N GLY A 124 -1.95 -5.13 -55.18
CA GLY A 124 -3.42 -5.14 -55.11
C GLY A 124 -4.16 -5.90 -53.99
N ARG A 125 -5.20 -5.20 -53.52
CA ARG A 125 -6.57 -5.66 -53.25
C ARG A 125 -7.00 -5.95 -51.80
N ASP A 126 -7.67 -4.94 -51.24
CA ASP A 126 -9.11 -4.88 -50.90
C ASP A 126 -9.81 -6.12 -50.30
N ALA A 127 -10.47 -5.92 -49.14
CA ALA A 127 -11.83 -6.36 -48.75
C ALA A 127 -11.95 -6.24 -47.21
N GLN A 128 -12.73 -5.34 -46.60
CA GLN A 128 -14.21 -5.27 -46.49
C GLN A 128 -14.92 -6.52 -45.95
N GLY A 129 -15.76 -6.29 -44.93
CA GLY A 129 -16.83 -7.18 -44.45
C GLY A 129 -16.37 -8.10 -43.32
N VAL A 130 -17.11 -8.35 -42.23
CA VAL A 130 -18.56 -8.52 -42.14
C VAL A 130 -19.04 -8.27 -40.71
N GLN A 131 -20.18 -7.56 -40.61
CA GLN A 131 -21.03 -7.40 -39.44
C GLN A 131 -21.84 -8.69 -39.15
N GLY A 132 -22.14 -8.95 -37.89
CA GLY A 132 -23.25 -9.83 -37.51
C GLY A 132 -23.13 -10.23 -36.03
N ALA A 133 -23.91 -9.72 -35.08
CA ALA A 133 -25.36 -9.79 -34.89
C ALA A 133 -25.71 -10.73 -33.72
N ARG A 134 -26.49 -10.17 -32.77
CA ARG A 134 -27.53 -10.81 -31.94
C ARG A 134 -27.02 -11.76 -30.84
N ALA A 135 -27.30 -11.49 -29.56
CA ALA A 135 -28.58 -11.47 -28.82
C ALA A 135 -28.61 -12.69 -27.90
N GLY A 136 -28.83 -12.47 -26.61
CA GLY A 136 -28.88 -13.53 -25.61
C GLY A 136 -29.06 -12.93 -24.23
N GLN A 137 -30.25 -12.39 -23.98
CA GLN A 137 -30.75 -12.04 -22.66
C GLN A 137 -30.90 -13.31 -21.81
N GLY A 138 -30.49 -13.22 -20.54
CA GLY A 138 -30.69 -14.25 -19.52
C GLY A 138 -30.06 -13.83 -18.20
N ARG A 139 -30.83 -13.13 -17.36
CA ARG A 139 -30.61 -12.88 -15.93
C ARG A 139 -31.97 -13.12 -15.24
N PRO A 140 -32.03 -13.28 -13.91
CA PRO A 140 -31.06 -13.91 -13.00
C PRO A 140 -31.76 -14.89 -12.01
N ASP A 141 -31.10 -15.95 -11.58
CA ASP A 141 -31.55 -16.70 -10.39
C ASP A 141 -30.99 -16.02 -9.13
N GLY A 142 -31.89 -15.81 -8.17
CA GLY A 142 -31.68 -15.03 -6.95
C GLY A 142 -30.82 -15.71 -5.87
N PRO A 143 -30.59 -15.01 -4.74
CA PRO A 143 -29.53 -15.32 -3.80
C PRO A 143 -29.98 -16.35 -2.75
N ASP A 144 -29.23 -17.44 -2.61
CA ASP A 144 -29.25 -18.26 -1.41
C ASP A 144 -28.56 -17.48 -0.27
N GLY A 145 -29.33 -17.22 0.78
CA GLY A 145 -28.89 -16.52 1.99
C GLY A 145 -27.94 -17.37 2.85
N PRO A 146 -27.27 -16.75 3.83
CA PRO A 146 -26.19 -17.38 4.60
C PRO A 146 -26.72 -18.28 5.71
N ASP A 147 -26.21 -19.51 5.76
CA ASP A 147 -26.30 -20.39 6.94
C ASP A 147 -25.55 -19.73 8.12
N GLY A 148 -26.29 -19.49 9.20
CA GLY A 148 -25.74 -18.98 10.45
C GLY A 148 -24.93 -20.04 11.21
N PRO A 149 -24.07 -19.63 12.17
CA PRO A 149 -23.23 -20.55 12.92
C PRO A 149 -23.96 -21.15 14.14
N ASP A 150 -24.09 -22.47 14.15
CA ASP A 150 -24.42 -23.24 15.37
C ASP A 150 -23.19 -23.34 16.27
N GLY A 151 -23.27 -22.69 17.44
CA GLY A 151 -22.38 -22.98 18.57
C GLY A 151 -22.79 -24.28 19.27
N PRO A 152 -21.91 -24.82 20.14
CA PRO A 152 -22.41 -24.99 21.50
C PRO A 152 -21.46 -24.54 22.62
N ASP A 153 -22.15 -24.08 23.66
CA ASP A 153 -21.81 -23.79 25.05
C ASP A 153 -20.82 -24.79 25.67
N GLY A 154 -19.86 -24.27 26.44
CA GLY A 154 -18.80 -25.03 27.10
C GLY A 154 -18.03 -24.18 28.10
N ARG A 155 -18.72 -23.81 29.19
CA ARG A 155 -18.16 -23.18 30.38
C ARG A 155 -17.20 -24.15 31.11
N ASP A 156 -16.07 -23.63 31.61
CA ASP A 156 -15.64 -23.69 33.02
C ASP A 156 -14.12 -23.55 33.19
N GLY A 157 -13.69 -22.48 33.87
CA GLY A 157 -12.32 -22.26 34.36
C GLY A 157 -12.21 -20.89 35.07
N PRO A 158 -11.63 -20.80 36.29
CA PRO A 158 -12.11 -19.89 37.33
C PRO A 158 -11.58 -18.45 37.29
N ASP A 159 -12.44 -17.59 37.85
CA ASP A 159 -12.30 -16.17 38.19
C ASP A 159 -10.90 -15.68 38.61
N GLY A 160 -10.37 -14.75 37.81
CA GLY A 160 -9.40 -13.75 38.27
C GLY A 160 -10.10 -12.41 38.54
N PRO A 161 -9.73 -11.66 39.59
CA PRO A 161 -10.54 -10.54 40.09
C PRO A 161 -10.60 -9.37 39.10
N ARG A 162 -11.82 -9.07 38.65
CA ARG A 162 -12.17 -7.86 37.89
C ARG A 162 -12.16 -6.66 38.84
N LYS A 163 -11.24 -5.70 38.64
CA LYS A 163 -11.34 -4.40 39.28
C LYS A 163 -12.51 -3.64 38.66
N ALA A 164 -13.56 -3.47 39.44
CA ALA A 164 -14.68 -2.60 39.10
C ALA A 164 -14.28 -1.12 39.18
N VAL A 165 -14.84 -0.39 38.23
CA VAL A 165 -14.87 1.06 38.00
C VAL A 165 -15.18 1.88 39.25
N ALA A 166 -14.62 3.09 39.33
CA ALA A 166 -15.26 4.23 39.98
C ALA A 166 -14.95 5.53 39.20
N VAL A 167 -16.04 6.11 38.65
CA VAL A 167 -16.34 7.50 38.24
C VAL A 167 -15.39 8.22 37.29
#